data_AF-U7P3Q0-F1
#
_entry.id   AF-U7P3Q0-F1
#
_cell.length_a   1.000
_cell.length_b   1.000
_cell.length_c   1.000
_cell.angle_alpha   90.00
_cell.angle_beta   90.00
_cell.angle_gamma   90.00
#
_symmetry.space_group_name_H-M   'P 1'
#
loop_
_entity.id
_entity.type
_entity.pdbx_description
1 polymer ?
#
loop_
_entity_poly.entity_id
_entity_poly.type
_entity_poly.pdbx_seq_one_letter_code
_entity_poly.pdbx_strand_id
1 'polypeptide(L)'
;NGKRMGKVPINLHCDEFNELMGDEFIPLINKGGGAGIQVTAYTQTLSDIEARIGNAAKAGQVVGNFNNLVMLRVREEKTAELLTRQLRQVNVATRMLVSMASDSSDIANDIDFTSSG
;
A
#
# COMPACT_ATOMS: atom_id res chain seq x y z
N ASN A 1 -38.91 -19.34 14.98
CA ASN A 1 -37.67 -18.53 15.08
C ASN A 1 -36.49 -19.27 14.47
N GLY A 2 -36.31 -19.19 13.15
CA GLY A 2 -35.19 -19.80 12.44
C GLY A 2 -33.93 -18.95 12.63
N LYS A 3 -33.03 -19.39 13.52
CA LYS A 3 -31.69 -18.83 13.64
C LYS A 3 -31.02 -19.05 12.28
N ARG A 4 -30.77 -17.99 11.50
CA ARG A 4 -29.92 -18.09 10.30
C ARG A 4 -28.59 -18.66 10.78
N MET A 5 -28.32 -19.93 10.48
CA MET A 5 -26.98 -20.49 10.60
C MET A 5 -26.09 -19.58 9.74
N GLY A 6 -25.21 -18.81 10.39
CA GLY A 6 -24.21 -18.03 9.67
C GLY A 6 -23.44 -18.98 8.76
N LYS A 7 -23.11 -18.52 7.55
CA LYS A 7 -22.30 -19.33 6.62
C LYS A 7 -21.01 -19.71 7.32
N VAL A 8 -20.68 -21.00 7.31
CA VAL A 8 -19.42 -21.49 7.87
C VAL A 8 -18.29 -20.95 6.99
N PRO A 9 -17.30 -20.24 7.55
CA PRO A 9 -16.19 -19.72 6.76
C PRO A 9 -15.32 -20.88 6.25
N ILE A 10 -14.93 -20.81 4.98
CA ILE A 10 -14.00 -21.74 4.33
C ILE A 10 -12.73 -20.97 4.01
N ASN A 11 -11.64 -21.29 4.70
CA ASN A 11 -10.34 -20.65 4.47
C ASN A 11 -9.61 -21.36 3.33
N LEU A 12 -9.35 -20.63 2.25
CA LEU A 12 -8.57 -21.09 1.11
C LEU A 12 -7.21 -20.39 1.14
N HIS A 13 -6.16 -21.17 1.38
CA HIS A 13 -4.78 -20.72 1.38
C HIS A 13 -4.13 -21.13 0.06
N CYS A 14 -3.69 -20.15 -0.71
CA CYS A 14 -3.18 -20.32 -2.06
C CYS A 14 -1.71 -19.93 -2.09
N ASP A 15 -0.83 -20.92 -1.92
CA ASP A 15 0.60 -20.73 -2.18
C ASP A 15 0.85 -20.61 -3.67
N GLU A 16 1.93 -19.93 -4.04
CA GLU A 16 2.32 -19.65 -5.43
C GLU A 16 1.13 -19.18 -6.29
N PHE A 17 0.41 -18.19 -5.77
CA PHE A 17 -0.84 -17.68 -6.34
C PHE A 17 -0.73 -17.31 -7.83
N ASN A 18 0.44 -16.86 -8.27
CA ASN A 18 0.73 -16.58 -9.68
C ASN A 18 0.51 -17.80 -10.60
N GLU A 19 0.66 -19.04 -10.13
CA GLU A 19 0.36 -20.24 -10.93
C GLU A 19 -1.15 -20.51 -11.05
N LEU A 20 -1.88 -20.20 -9.97
CA LEU A 20 -3.33 -20.36 -9.87
C LEU A 20 -4.11 -19.29 -10.66
N MET A 21 -3.42 -18.23 -11.09
CA MET A 21 -4.02 -17.15 -11.88
C MET A 21 -4.43 -17.61 -13.28
N GLY A 22 -5.69 -18.05 -13.39
CA GLY A 22 -6.38 -18.42 -14.62
C GLY A 22 -7.81 -17.89 -14.69
N ASP A 23 -8.50 -18.19 -15.79
CA ASP A 23 -9.84 -17.68 -16.09
C ASP A 23 -10.90 -18.05 -15.04
N GLU A 24 -10.68 -19.16 -14.34
CA GLU A 24 -11.59 -19.70 -13.32
C GLU A 24 -11.36 -19.09 -11.93
N PHE A 25 -10.14 -18.62 -11.66
CA PHE A 25 -9.75 -18.15 -10.33
C PHE A 25 -10.24 -16.72 -10.03
N ILE A 26 -10.26 -15.85 -11.05
CA ILE A 26 -10.76 -14.47 -10.91
C ILE A 26 -12.25 -14.45 -10.49
N PRO A 27 -13.15 -15.21 -11.15
CA PRO A 27 -14.54 -15.35 -10.69
C PRO A 27 -14.67 -15.90 -9.27
N LEU A 28 -13.79 -16.81 -8.87
CA LEU A 28 -13.80 -17.41 -7.52
C LEU A 28 -13.53 -16.36 -6.44
N ILE A 29 -12.53 -15.49 -6.63
CA ILE A 29 -12.26 -14.38 -5.69
C ILE A 29 -13.47 -13.44 -5.64
N ASN A 30 -14.01 -13.06 -6.81
CA ASN A 30 -15.09 -12.08 -6.90
C ASN A 30 -16.44 -12.56 -6.35
N LYS A 31 -16.71 -13.87 -6.35
CA LYS A 31 -18.01 -14.44 -5.97
C LYS A 31 -17.96 -15.32 -4.73
N GLY A 32 -16.77 -15.75 -4.33
CA GLY A 32 -16.54 -16.68 -3.21
C GLY A 32 -16.91 -16.10 -1.84
N GLY A 33 -16.76 -14.79 -1.66
CA GLY A 33 -17.15 -14.12 -0.41
C GLY A 33 -18.64 -14.31 -0.08
N GLY A 34 -19.49 -14.36 -1.12
CA GLY A 34 -20.90 -14.67 -0.98
C GLY A 34 -21.17 -16.10 -0.49
N ALA A 35 -20.24 -17.04 -0.68
CA ALA A 35 -20.35 -18.43 -0.23
C ALA A 35 -19.67 -18.69 1.14
N GLY A 36 -19.05 -17.68 1.76
CA GLY A 36 -18.26 -17.84 2.98
C GLY A 36 -16.80 -18.21 2.73
N ILE A 37 -16.32 -18.14 1.48
CA ILE A 37 -14.92 -18.42 1.15
C ILE A 37 -14.06 -17.21 1.50
N GLN A 38 -12.98 -17.45 2.23
CA GLN A 38 -11.96 -16.48 2.60
C GLN A 38 -10.65 -16.88 1.93
N VAL A 39 -10.21 -16.12 0.93
CA VAL A 39 -9.00 -16.42 0.16
C VAL A 39 -7.82 -15.66 0.73
N THR A 40 -6.74 -16.38 1.05
CA THR A 40 -5.42 -15.82 1.36
C THR A 40 -4.44 -16.31 0.32
N ALA A 41 -3.93 -15.40 -0.50
CA ALA A 41 -3.03 -15.69 -1.60
C ALA A 41 -1.59 -15.26 -1.25
N TYR A 42 -0.62 -16.11 -1.55
CA TYR A 42 0.80 -15.86 -1.34
C TYR A 42 1.52 -15.78 -2.69
N THR A 43 2.33 -14.75 -2.89
CA THR A 43 3.12 -14.57 -4.11
C THR A 43 4.42 -13.85 -3.79
N GLN A 44 5.43 -14.04 -4.63
CA GLN A 44 6.76 -13.44 -4.43
C GLN A 44 6.84 -12.04 -5.03
N THR A 45 6.30 -11.85 -6.24
CA THR A 45 6.34 -10.57 -6.93
C THR A 45 5.03 -10.27 -7.66
N LEU A 46 4.73 -8.99 -7.81
CA LEU A 46 3.64 -8.52 -8.68
C LEU A 46 3.92 -8.90 -10.15
N SER A 47 5.19 -8.92 -10.55
CA SER A 47 5.60 -9.27 -11.90
C SER A 47 5.29 -10.71 -12.29
N ASP A 48 5.34 -11.66 -11.34
CA ASP A 48 4.93 -13.06 -11.61
C ASP A 48 3.44 -13.16 -11.93
N ILE A 49 2.60 -12.41 -11.19
CA ILE A 49 1.17 -12.31 -11.45
C ILE A 49 0.91 -11.68 -12.82
N GLU A 50 1.60 -10.57 -13.13
CA GLU A 50 1.47 -9.90 -14.41
C GLU A 50 1.87 -10.76 -15.59
N ALA A 51 2.99 -11.49 -15.48
CA ALA A 51 3.48 -12.38 -16.50
C ALA A 51 2.49 -13.51 -16.78
N ARG A 52 1.85 -14.06 -15.73
CA ARG A 52 0.82 -15.09 -15.90
C ARG A 52 -0.44 -14.56 -16.59
N ILE A 53 -0.92 -13.40 -16.17
CA ILE A 53 -2.15 -12.80 -16.68
C ILE A 53 -1.94 -12.19 -18.07
N GLY A 54 -0.71 -11.80 -18.41
CA GLY A 54 -0.34 -11.13 -19.66
C GLY A 54 -0.81 -9.68 -19.77
N ASN A 55 -1.29 -9.07 -18.66
CA ASN A 55 -1.82 -7.71 -18.66
C ASN A 55 -1.67 -7.04 -17.28
N ALA A 56 -0.91 -5.95 -17.23
CA ALA A 56 -0.65 -5.19 -16.01
C ALA A 56 -1.92 -4.59 -15.37
N ALA A 57 -2.86 -4.08 -16.18
CA ALA A 57 -4.11 -3.53 -15.67
C ALA A 57 -4.99 -4.62 -15.02
N LYS A 58 -5.04 -5.80 -15.63
CA LYS A 58 -5.80 -6.95 -15.09
C LYS A 58 -5.14 -7.53 -13.84
N ALA A 59 -3.81 -7.54 -13.77
CA ALA A 59 -3.09 -7.89 -12.55
C ALA A 59 -3.39 -6.91 -11.39
N GLY A 60 -3.36 -5.60 -11.67
CA GLY A 60 -3.76 -4.58 -10.70
C GLY A 60 -5.19 -4.76 -10.22
N GLN A 61 -6.13 -5.11 -11.10
CA GLN A 61 -7.51 -5.44 -10.72
C GLN A 61 -7.58 -6.65 -9.79
N VAL A 62 -6.83 -7.72 -10.08
CA VAL A 62 -6.85 -8.92 -9.25
C VAL A 62 -6.30 -8.64 -7.86
N VAL A 63 -5.15 -7.95 -7.77
CA VAL A 63 -4.57 -7.56 -6.49
C VAL A 63 -5.54 -6.64 -5.73
N GLY A 64 -6.19 -5.71 -6.43
CA GLY A 64 -7.20 -4.82 -5.84
C GLY A 64 -8.47 -5.51 -5.34
N ASN A 65 -8.78 -6.74 -5.79
CA ASN A 65 -9.92 -7.50 -5.26
C ASN A 65 -9.66 -8.06 -3.85
N PHE A 66 -8.41 -8.09 -3.41
CA PHE A 66 -8.08 -8.46 -2.04
C PHE A 66 -8.27 -7.27 -1.11
N ASN A 67 -9.12 -7.44 -0.10
CA ASN A 67 -9.38 -6.40 0.89
C ASN A 67 -8.15 -6.08 1.76
N ASN A 68 -7.27 -7.06 1.95
CA ASN A 68 -6.10 -6.95 2.79
C ASN A 68 -4.84 -7.25 1.98
N LEU A 69 -3.86 -6.36 2.07
CA LEU A 69 -2.52 -6.54 1.54
C LEU A 69 -1.54 -6.66 2.71
N VAL A 70 -0.88 -7.80 2.81
CA VAL A 70 0.21 -8.02 3.78
C VAL A 70 1.50 -8.23 2.99
N MET A 71 2.48 -7.37 3.20
CA MET A 71 3.78 -7.48 2.53
C MET A 71 4.87 -7.85 3.53
N LEU A 72 5.65 -8.86 3.14
CA LEU A 72 6.93 -9.19 3.78
C LEU A 72 8.07 -8.55 2.97
N ARG A 73 9.32 -8.86 3.31
CA ARG A 73 10.48 -8.36 2.56
C ARG A 73 10.39 -8.79 1.10
N VAL A 74 10.42 -7.81 0.21
CA VAL A 74 10.47 -8.00 -1.25
C VAL A 74 11.79 -7.44 -1.81
N ARG A 75 12.25 -7.98 -2.94
CA ARG A 75 13.48 -7.53 -3.61
C ARG A 75 13.21 -6.60 -4.79
N GLU A 76 12.04 -6.72 -5.41
CA GLU A 76 11.66 -5.95 -6.58
C GLU A 76 11.01 -4.62 -6.17
N GLU A 77 11.51 -3.52 -6.73
CA GLU A 77 11.02 -2.16 -6.47
C GLU A 77 9.55 -2.01 -6.84
N LYS A 78 9.15 -2.45 -8.03
CA LYS A 78 7.75 -2.41 -8.49
C LYS A 78 6.78 -3.10 -7.51
N THR A 79 7.19 -4.24 -6.95
CA THR A 79 6.40 -4.93 -5.94
C THR A 79 6.35 -4.12 -4.63
N ALA A 80 7.45 -3.51 -4.19
CA ALA A 80 7.45 -2.64 -3.01
C ALA A 80 6.54 -1.40 -3.19
N GLU A 81 6.54 -0.83 -4.38
CA GLU A 81 5.67 0.31 -4.75
C GLU A 81 4.18 0.00 -4.61
N LEU A 82 3.78 -1.27 -4.74
CA LEU A 82 2.39 -1.69 -4.55
C LEU A 82 1.85 -1.22 -3.19
N LEU A 83 2.61 -1.39 -2.10
CA LEU A 83 2.20 -0.92 -0.77
C LEU A 83 2.59 0.53 -0.53
N THR A 84 3.81 0.94 -0.86
CA THR A 84 4.31 2.27 -0.45
C THR A 84 3.54 3.42 -1.11
N ARG A 85 2.99 3.21 -2.31
CA ARG A 85 2.11 4.20 -2.98
C ARG A 85 0.73 4.32 -2.35
N GLN A 86 0.28 3.31 -1.58
CA GLN A 86 -0.99 3.35 -0.86
C GLN A 86 -0.86 4.01 0.52
N LEU A 87 0.37 4.16 1.03
CA LEU A 87 0.64 4.81 2.30
C LEU A 87 0.52 6.33 2.14
N ARG A 88 -0.16 6.96 3.11
CA ARG A 88 -0.26 8.42 3.17
C ARG A 88 1.13 9.02 3.38
N GLN A 89 1.51 9.95 2.52
CA GLN A 89 2.68 10.79 2.73
C GLN A 89 2.42 11.70 3.94
N VAL A 90 3.34 11.69 4.89
CA VAL A 90 3.27 12.54 6.08
C VAL A 90 4.46 13.49 6.08
N ASN A 91 4.20 14.75 6.41
CA ASN A 91 5.28 15.70 6.60
C ASN A 91 6.05 15.31 7.86
N VAL A 92 7.31 14.94 7.69
CA VAL A 92 8.26 14.87 8.79
C VAL A 92 8.67 16.30 9.09
N ALA A 93 8.80 16.68 10.37
CA ALA A 93 9.14 18.05 10.77
C ALA A 93 10.36 18.56 9.99
N THR A 94 10.10 19.41 9.00
CA THR A 94 11.15 20.05 8.20
C THR A 94 11.60 21.26 9.00
N ARG A 95 12.84 21.25 9.48
CA ARG A 95 13.44 22.42 10.13
C ARG A 95 13.58 23.53 9.08
N MET A 96 12.58 24.39 8.98
CA MET A 96 12.72 25.63 8.24
C MET A 96 13.72 26.49 9.00
N LEU A 97 14.86 26.79 8.37
CA LEU A 97 15.77 27.85 8.83
C LEU A 97 15.02 29.17 8.68
N VAL A 98 14.35 29.61 9.74
CA VAL A 98 13.80 30.96 9.80
C VAL A 98 14.95 31.88 10.14
N SER A 99 15.55 32.53 9.15
CA SER A 99 16.46 33.65 9.39
C SER A 99 15.62 34.84 9.85
N MET A 100 15.56 35.07 11.16
CA MET A 100 15.06 36.34 11.70
C MET A 100 16.23 37.34 11.65
N ALA A 101 16.15 38.33 10.77
CA ALA A 101 16.99 39.51 10.85
C ALA A 101 16.24 40.56 11.67
N SER A 102 16.86 41.06 12.75
CA SER A 102 16.36 42.21 13.50
C SER A 102 17.23 43.41 13.19
N ASP A 103 16.60 44.51 12.78
CA ASP A 103 17.21 45.84 12.62
C ASP A 103 17.37 46.49 14.01
N SER A 104 18.50 47.17 14.24
CA SER A 104 18.79 47.86 15.50
C SER A 104 18.46 49.34 15.35
N SER A 105 17.36 49.79 15.97
CA SER A 105 16.95 51.20 15.90
C SER A 105 17.75 52.15 16.81
N ASP A 106 18.92 51.72 17.29
CA ASP A 106 19.75 52.46 18.27
C ASP A 106 20.96 53.11 17.58
N ILE A 107 20.90 54.43 17.37
CA ILE A 107 21.88 55.23 16.62
C ILE A 107 23.25 55.28 17.32
N ALA A 108 23.32 54.88 18.60
CA ALA A 108 24.55 54.87 19.40
C ALA A 108 25.31 53.52 19.36
N ASN A 109 24.72 52.46 18.80
CA ASN A 109 25.36 51.15 18.69
C ASN A 109 25.87 50.92 17.26
N ASP A 110 27.15 50.58 17.12
CA ASP A 110 27.84 50.26 15.85
C ASP A 110 27.51 48.82 15.37
N ILE A 111 26.23 48.44 15.44
CA ILE A 111 25.74 47.12 15.02
C ILE A 111 24.45 47.33 14.23
N ASP A 112 24.57 47.27 12.91
CA ASP A 112 23.47 47.55 11.96
C ASP A 112 22.53 46.33 11.79
N PHE A 113 23.07 45.11 11.84
CA PHE A 113 22.27 43.87 11.73
C PHE A 113 22.79 42.77 12.67
N THR A 114 21.86 42.05 13.31
CA THR A 114 22.16 40.80 14.01
C THR A 114 21.32 39.65 13.44
N SER A 115 21.96 38.49 13.24
CA SER A 115 21.31 37.26 12.76
C SER A 115 21.53 36.16 13.78
N SER A 116 20.45 35.50 14.19
CA SER A 116 20.48 34.31 15.05
C SER A 116 19.82 33.14 14.32
N GLY A 117 20.56 32.03 14.18
CA GLY A 117 20.09 30.77 13.59
C GLY A 117 19.55 29.76 14.59
#